data_AF-A0A3D4XAW9-F1
#
_entry.id   AF-A0A3D4XAW9-F1
#
_cell.length_a   1.000
_cell.length_b   1.000
_cell.length_c   1.000
_cell.angle_alpha   90.00
_cell.angle_beta   90.00
_cell.angle_gamma   90.00
#
_symmetry.space_group_name_H-M   'P 1'
#
loop_
_entity.id
_entity.type
_entity.pdbx_description
1 polymer ?
#
loop_
_entity_poly.entity_id
_entity_poly.type
_entity_poly.pdbx_seq_one_letter_code
_entity_poly.pdbx_strand_id
1 'polypeptide(L)' 'MALCHVILYGSCARGDFSNDSDIDILILLNMPPEDAAFRGHSIFLSVNCRIPFSSGKVLSMLCILCQRYCQEL' A
#
# COMPACT_ATOMS: atom_id res chain seq x y z
N MET A 1 -13.22 10.62 -7.36
CA MET A 1 -12.22 9.57 -7.14
C MET A 1 -11.24 10.07 -6.10
N ALA A 2 -11.12 9.40 -4.96
CA ALA A 2 -10.15 9.82 -3.93
C ALA A 2 -9.47 8.59 -3.34
N LEU A 3 -8.15 8.51 -3.51
CA LEU A 3 -7.30 7.73 -2.61
C LEU A 3 -7.48 8.34 -1.22
N CYS A 4 -7.78 7.51 -0.21
CA CYS A 4 -8.07 8.06 1.11
C CYS A 4 -6.78 8.31 1.87
N HIS A 5 -5.88 7.32 1.91
CA HIS A 5 -4.58 7.43 2.55
C HIS A 5 -3.60 6.37 2.04
N VAL A 6 -2.31 6.68 2.14
CA VAL A 6 -1.21 5.73 2.06
C VAL A 6 -0.56 5.69 3.43
N ILE A 7 -0.43 4.50 3.99
CA ILE A 7 0.15 4.26 5.30
C ILE A 7 1.41 3.42 5.08
N LEU A 8 2.55 3.92 5.53
CA LEU A 8 3.74 3.10 5.70
C LEU A 8 3.56 2.31 6.99
N TYR A 9 3.77 0.99 6.93
CA TYR A 9 3.85 0.14 8.12
C TYR A 9 5.20 -0.58 8.13
N GLY A 10 5.43 -1.48 9.09
CA GLY A 10 6.67 -2.26 9.11
C GLY A 10 7.87 -1.56 9.77
N SER A 11 9.09 -1.96 9.40
CA SER A 11 10.36 -1.50 10.00
C SER A 11 10.52 0.03 9.89
N CYS A 12 10.24 0.59 8.71
CA CYS A 12 10.25 2.04 8.49
C CYS A 12 9.29 2.77 9.45
N ALA A 13 8.09 2.22 9.68
CA ALA A 13 7.11 2.83 10.59
C ALA A 13 7.51 2.73 12.08
N ARG A 14 8.37 1.77 12.44
CA ARG A 14 8.91 1.61 13.79
C ARG A 14 10.19 2.41 14.04
N GLY A 15 10.61 3.22 13.07
CA GLY A 15 11.83 4.03 13.16
C GLY A 15 13.11 3.29 12.78
N ASP A 16 13.00 2.07 12.24
CA ASP A 16 14.12 1.31 11.68
C ASP A 16 14.28 1.66 10.20
N PHE A 17 14.98 2.77 9.97
CA PHE A 17 15.27 3.33 8.65
C PHE A 17 16.53 2.71 8.01
N SER A 18 16.90 1.48 8.38
CA SER A 18 18.04 0.82 7.75
C SER A 18 17.84 0.68 6.24
N ASN A 19 18.94 0.77 5.49
CA ASN A 19 18.89 0.62 4.04
C ASN A 19 18.55 -0.80 3.58
N ASP A 20 18.55 -1.78 4.47
CA ASP A 20 18.19 -3.18 4.18
C ASP A 20 16.76 -3.52 4.63
N SER A 21 16.04 -2.56 5.21
CA SER A 21 14.65 -2.73 5.62
C SER A 21 13.74 -2.96 4.41
N ASP A 22 12.91 -4.01 4.48
CA ASP A 22 11.80 -4.22 3.55
C ASP A 22 10.81 -3.04 3.59
N ILE A 23 10.09 -2.83 2.49
CA ILE A 23 9.08 -1.77 2.40
C ILE A 23 7.70 -2.41 2.54
N ASP A 24 6.93 -1.96 3.53
CA ASP A 24 5.56 -2.38 3.79
C ASP A 24 4.59 -1.20 3.56
N ILE A 25 3.64 -1.32 2.62
CA ILE A 25 2.71 -0.24 2.25
C ILE A 25 1.25 -0.69 2.32
N LEU A 26 0.45 0.04 3.10
CA LEU A 26 -1.00 -0.13 3.17
C LEU A 26 -1.66 1.00 2.38
N ILE A 27 -2.50 0.63 1.41
CA ILE A 27 -3.24 1.56 0.56
C ILE A 27 -4.73 1.46 0.90
N LEU A 28 -5.31 2.59 1.31
CA LEU A 28 -6.72 2.69 1.65
C LEU A 28 -7.51 3.37 0.53
N LEU A 29 -8.39 2.60 -0.09
CA LEU A 29 -9.25 3.05 -1.19
C LEU A 29 -10.59 3.55 -0.66
N ASN A 30 -10.98 4.77 -1.02
CA ASN A 30 -12.30 5.30 -0.73
C ASN A 30 -13.15 5.31 -2.01
N MET A 31 -13.76 4.15 -2.28
CA MET A 31 -14.52 3.90 -3.49
C MET A 31 -15.47 2.71 -3.31
N PRO A 32 -16.44 2.51 -4.21
CA PRO A 32 -17.33 1.36 -4.15
C PRO A 32 -16.57 0.03 -4.30
N PRO A 33 -17.00 -1.04 -3.60
CA PRO A 33 -16.34 -2.35 -3.65
C PRO A 33 -16.21 -2.95 -5.06
N GLU A 34 -17.19 -2.71 -5.92
CA GLU A 34 -17.23 -3.19 -7.30
C GLU A 34 -16.08 -2.66 -8.16
N ASP A 35 -15.63 -1.44 -7.90
CA ASP A 35 -14.56 -0.78 -8.63
C ASP A 35 -13.17 -1.05 -7.98
N ALA A 36 -13.18 -1.50 -6.72
CA ALA A 36 -11.97 -1.60 -5.89
C ALA A 36 -10.97 -2.62 -6.42
N ALA A 37 -11.44 -3.74 -6.99
CA ALA A 37 -10.55 -4.77 -7.54
C ALA A 37 -9.74 -4.25 -8.73
N PHE A 38 -10.41 -3.59 -9.69
CA PHE A 38 -9.75 -3.03 -10.87
C PHE A 38 -8.76 -1.92 -10.49
N ARG A 39 -9.16 -1.00 -9.60
CA ARG A 39 -8.28 0.07 -9.12
C ARG A 39 -7.12 -0.47 -8.29
N GLY A 40 -7.37 -1.42 -7.39
CA GLY A 40 -6.36 -2.07 -6.59
C GLY A 40 -5.30 -2.73 -7.46
N HIS A 41 -5.71 -3.43 -8.52
CA HIS A 41 -4.78 -4.04 -9.48
C HIS A 41 -3.95 -3.00 -10.25
N SER A 42 -4.58 -1.92 -10.73
CA SER A 42 -3.87 -0.83 -11.43
C SER A 42 -2.82 -0.15 -10.53
N ILE A 43 -3.15 0.09 -9.26
CA ILE A 43 -2.23 0.63 -8.26
C ILE A 43 -1.11 -0.36 -7.99
N PHE A 44 -1.43 -1.64 -7.78
CA PHE A 44 -0.45 -2.69 -7.54
C PHE A 44 0.60 -2.73 -8.66
N LEU A 45 0.18 -2.74 -9.93
CA LEU A 45 1.09 -2.70 -11.07
C LEU A 45 1.97 -1.44 -11.07
N SER A 46 1.35 -0.28 -10.86
CA SER A 46 2.06 1.01 -10.89
C SER A 46 3.14 1.11 -9.81
N VAL A 47 2.86 0.58 -8.62
CA VAL A 47 3.78 0.66 -7.48
C VAL A 47 4.84 -0.43 -7.54
N ASN A 48 4.47 -1.68 -7.84
CA ASN A 48 5.42 -2.79 -7.95
C ASN A 48 6.39 -2.65 -9.13
N CYS A 49 6.02 -1.94 -10.19
CA CYS A 49 6.97 -1.65 -11.27
C CYS A 49 8.00 -0.57 -10.89
N ARG A 50 7.66 0.39 -10.03
CA ARG A 50 8.50 1.58 -9.78
C ARG A 50 9.33 1.49 -8.52
N ILE A 51 8.72 1.08 -7.40
CA ILE A 51 9.39 1.13 -6.09
C ILE A 51 10.46 0.05 -5.97
N PRO A 52 10.19 -1.25 -6.20
CA PRO A 52 11.22 -2.28 -6.14
C PRO A 52 12.38 -2.02 -7.11
N PHE A 53 12.05 -1.59 -8.34
CA PHE A 53 13.05 -1.31 -9.35
C PHE A 53 14.00 -0.16 -8.96
N SER A 54 13.47 0.91 -8.36
CA SER A 54 14.28 2.07 -7.95
C SER A 54 15.00 1.89 -6.61
N SER A 55 14.47 1.05 -5.72
CA SER A 55 15.00 0.85 -4.37
C SER A 55 15.85 -0.41 -4.21
N GLY A 56 15.76 -1.36 -5.13
CA GLY A 56 16.38 -2.68 -5.03
C GLY A 56 15.79 -3.56 -3.91
N LYS A 57 14.62 -3.18 -3.37
CA LYS A 57 14.01 -3.81 -2.19
C LYS A 57 12.77 -4.62 -2.52
N VAL A 58 12.46 -5.59 -1.67
CA VAL A 58 11.17 -6.30 -1.69
C VAL A 58 10.09 -5.37 -1.14
N LEU A 59 8.97 -5.31 -1.85
CA LEU A 59 7.79 -4.54 -1.47
C LEU A 59 6.68 -5.51 -1.06
N SER A 60 6.23 -5.36 0.18
CA SER A 60 5.01 -5.94 0.72
C SER A 60 3.92 -4.88 0.65
N MET A 61 2.80 -5.20 -0.01
CA MET A 61 1.69 -4.27 -0.19
C MET A 61 0.36 -4.92 0.18
N LEU A 62 -0.43 -4.20 0.97
CA LEU A 62 -1.83 -4.50 1.22
C LEU A 62 -2.71 -3.35 0.69
N CYS A 63 -3.73 -3.67 -0.09
CA CYS A 63 -4.67 -2.70 -0.64
C CYS A 63 -6.09 -3.08 -0.25
N ILE A 64 -6.77 -2.23 0.52
CA ILE A 64 -8.11 -2.50 1.05
C ILE A 64 -9.00 -1.24 1.01
N LEU A 65 -10.30 -1.44 1.18
CA LEU A 65 -11.27 -0.37 1.30
C LEU A 65 -11.22 0.29 2.67
N CYS A 66 -11.42 1.61 2.72
CA CYS A 66 -11.49 2.37 3.97
C CYS A 66 -12.59 1.86 4.91
N GLN A 67 -13.75 1.52 4.34
CA GLN A 67 -14.88 0.97 5.10
C GLN A 67 -14.49 -0.31 5.84
N ARG A 68 -13.67 -1.16 5.20
CA ARG A 68 -13.18 -2.41 5.80
C ARG A 68 -12.14 -2.14 6.88
N TYR A 69 -11.23 -1.19 6.64
CA TYR A 69 -10.22 -0.81 7.63
C TYR A 69 -10.84 -0.27 8.93
N CYS A 70 -11.86 0.59 8.84
CA CYS A 70 -12.55 1.11 10.02
C CYS A 70 -13.38 0.07 10.80
N GLN A 71 -13.67 -1.10 10.21
CA GLN A 71 -14.41 -2.19 10.87
C GLN A 71 -13.47 -3.14 11.63
N GLU A 72 -12.18 -3.14 11.28
CA GLU A 72 -11.16 -4.03 11.85
C GLU A 72 -10.29 -3.33 12.92
N LEU A 73 -10.58 -2.04 13.22
CA LEU A 73 -10.00 -1.24 14.32
C LEU A 73 -10.97 -1.12 15.49
#